data_AF-A0A4P7UMC8-F1
#
_entry.id   AF-A0A4P7UMC8-F1
#
_cell.length_a   1.000
_cell.length_b   1.000
_cell.length_c   1.000
_cell.angle_alpha   90.00
_cell.angle_beta   90.00
_cell.angle_gamma   90.00
#
_symmetry.space_group_name_H-M   'P 1'
#
loop_
_entity.id
_entity.type
_entity.pdbx_description
1 polymer ?
#
loop_
_entity_poly.entity_id
_entity_poly.type
_entity_poly.pdbx_seq_one_letter_code
_entity_poly.pdbx_strand_id
1 'polypeptide(L)'
;MGKLDITYDQLRTSQIELLLHCNSPQLLEQIAPECIVDLLRSGAFTRNELAGENYLQIVKAYKEMQITRHRIDIARTKGDFLMEEEVMGRDFGKLPCDTSCTAQEPPALLEVPTHVHQQQTGGILYSEAMERYIGQKLQDGEWREHSVRDHRGRLEEFLTIIGDKHIKEITRLDMRNFRETLRKLPPNRSRIKAFRDKSIQELLDLKVQDTLSVTTVNILVEAVGSMLAWYVREGLLDANPATHLQIKDSRQAIVRQAFSADELTKIFAHPKFARKEFKSPLITGSL
;
A
#
# COMPACT_ATOMS: atom_id res chain seq x y z
N MET A 1 -22.44 36.18 -28.06
CA MET A 1 -22.53 34.95 -27.26
C MET A 1 -21.12 34.60 -26.81
N GLY A 2 -20.84 34.64 -25.51
CA GLY A 2 -19.53 34.24 -24.98
C GLY A 2 -19.30 32.75 -25.26
N LYS A 3 -18.18 32.39 -25.88
CA LYS A 3 -17.80 30.98 -26.03
C LYS A 3 -17.46 30.46 -24.63
N LEU A 4 -18.18 29.43 -24.19
CA LEU A 4 -17.78 28.64 -23.01
C LEU A 4 -16.50 27.90 -23.38
N ASP A 5 -15.37 28.35 -22.85
CA ASP A 5 -14.08 27.72 -23.05
C ASP A 5 -13.80 26.81 -21.84
N ILE A 6 -14.34 25.59 -21.88
CA ILE A 6 -14.11 24.56 -20.86
C ILE A 6 -12.97 23.67 -21.36
N THR A 7 -11.85 23.68 -20.66
CA THR A 7 -10.72 22.80 -20.97
C THR A 7 -11.06 21.34 -20.64
N TYR A 8 -10.39 20.40 -21.31
CA TYR A 8 -10.57 18.96 -21.06
C TYR A 8 -10.34 18.60 -19.59
N ASP A 9 -9.29 19.15 -18.96
CA ASP A 9 -8.95 18.93 -17.56
C ASP A 9 -10.02 19.47 -16.61
N GLN A 10 -10.59 20.66 -16.90
CA GLN A 10 -11.68 21.23 -16.12
C GLN A 10 -12.94 20.38 -16.22
N LEU A 11 -13.27 19.87 -17.42
CA LEU A 11 -14.39 18.95 -17.60
C LEU A 11 -14.19 17.67 -16.79
N ARG A 12 -13.00 17.05 -16.85
CA ARG A 12 -12.69 15.82 -16.11
C ARG A 12 -12.69 16.05 -14.59
N THR A 13 -12.19 17.21 -14.14
CA THR A 13 -12.22 17.60 -12.73
C THR A 13 -13.64 17.74 -12.22
N SER A 14 -14.51 18.42 -12.98
CA SER A 14 -15.93 18.56 -12.62
C SER A 14 -16.65 17.22 -12.58
N GLN A 15 -16.34 16.29 -13.49
CA GLN A 15 -16.89 14.93 -13.47
C GLN A 15 -16.47 14.16 -12.20
N ILE A 16 -15.22 14.30 -11.77
CA ILE A 16 -14.74 13.70 -10.52
C ILE A 16 -15.51 14.27 -9.33
N GLU A 17 -15.67 15.60 -9.26
CA GLU A 17 -16.40 16.26 -8.18
C GLU A 17 -17.85 15.78 -8.12
N LEU A 18 -18.57 15.75 -9.24
CA LEU A 18 -19.95 15.27 -9.28
C LEU A 18 -20.06 13.83 -8.75
N LEU A 19 -19.18 12.94 -9.21
CA LEU A 19 -19.18 11.55 -8.76
C LEU A 19 -18.84 11.45 -7.26
N LEU A 20 -17.90 12.25 -6.74
CA LEU A 20 -17.56 12.25 -5.32
C LEU A 20 -18.75 12.62 -4.42
N HIS A 21 -19.70 13.42 -4.89
CA HIS A 21 -20.91 13.78 -4.12
C HIS A 21 -21.98 12.66 -4.09
N CYS A 22 -21.95 11.71 -5.03
CA CYS A 22 -22.90 10.59 -5.10
C CYS A 22 -22.52 9.44 -4.13
N ASN A 23 -22.59 9.68 -2.81
CA ASN A 23 -22.21 8.68 -1.79
C ASN A 23 -23.39 8.06 -1.03
N SER A 24 -24.60 8.62 -1.13
CA SER A 24 -25.78 8.07 -0.48
C SER A 24 -26.47 7.02 -1.37
N PRO A 25 -27.18 6.03 -0.78
CA PRO A 25 -27.93 5.03 -1.54
C PRO A 25 -28.90 5.66 -2.56
N GLN A 26 -29.60 6.73 -2.18
CA GLN A 26 -30.56 7.43 -3.04
C GLN A 26 -29.88 8.08 -4.26
N LEU A 27 -28.67 8.63 -4.09
CA LEU A 27 -27.91 9.21 -5.20
C LEU A 27 -27.28 8.13 -6.08
N LEU A 28 -26.89 6.99 -5.51
CA LEU A 28 -26.44 5.83 -6.27
C LEU A 28 -27.56 5.23 -7.13
N GLU A 29 -28.79 5.19 -6.61
CA GLU A 29 -29.97 4.77 -7.38
C GLU A 29 -30.23 5.69 -8.59
N GLN A 30 -29.95 6.99 -8.47
CA GLN A 30 -30.12 7.92 -9.59
C GLN A 30 -29.14 7.66 -10.74
N ILE A 31 -27.91 7.25 -10.45
CA ILE A 31 -26.88 6.96 -11.47
C ILE A 31 -26.86 5.49 -11.90
N ALA A 32 -27.59 4.61 -11.20
CA ALA A 32 -27.61 3.18 -11.44
C ALA A 32 -28.07 2.80 -12.87
N PRO A 33 -29.10 3.41 -13.48
CA PRO A 33 -29.54 3.02 -14.82
C PRO A 33 -28.44 3.19 -15.87
N GLU A 34 -27.74 4.33 -15.87
CA GLU A 34 -26.65 4.60 -16.81
C GLU A 34 -25.48 3.64 -16.59
N CYS A 35 -25.09 3.45 -15.33
CA CYS A 35 -24.05 2.50 -14.94
C CYS A 35 -24.36 1.07 -15.42
N ILE A 36 -25.57 0.57 -15.15
CA ILE A 36 -25.97 -0.79 -15.50
C ILE A 36 -25.96 -0.98 -17.02
N VAL A 37 -26.45 0.00 -17.78
CA VAL A 37 -26.43 -0.04 -19.25
C VAL A 37 -25.01 -0.13 -19.78
N ASP A 38 -24.07 0.63 -19.23
CA ASP A 38 -22.66 0.57 -19.64
C ASP A 38 -21.97 -0.75 -19.27
N LEU A 39 -22.26 -1.29 -18.08
CA LEU A 39 -21.72 -2.58 -17.64
C LEU A 39 -22.21 -3.74 -18.51
N LEU A 40 -23.50 -3.73 -18.88
CA LEU A 40 -24.06 -4.73 -19.80
C LEU A 40 -23.51 -4.55 -21.23
N ARG A 41 -23.37 -3.32 -21.71
CA ARG A 41 -22.84 -3.04 -23.06
C ARG A 41 -21.38 -3.41 -23.19
N SER A 42 -20.58 -3.21 -22.15
CA SER A 42 -19.17 -3.59 -22.11
C SER A 42 -18.96 -5.11 -21.98
N GLY A 43 -20.01 -5.87 -21.63
CA GLY A 43 -19.93 -7.30 -21.36
C GLY A 43 -19.24 -7.62 -20.03
N ALA A 44 -19.02 -6.63 -19.16
CA ALA A 44 -18.43 -6.84 -17.84
C ALA A 44 -19.34 -7.63 -16.91
N PHE A 45 -20.66 -7.52 -17.11
CA PHE A 45 -21.68 -8.28 -16.39
C PHE A 45 -22.77 -8.77 -17.36
N THR A 46 -23.41 -9.88 -17.02
CA THR A 46 -24.62 -10.38 -17.65
C THR A 46 -25.85 -9.97 -16.83
N ARG A 47 -27.04 -10.00 -17.46
CA ARG A 47 -28.31 -9.66 -16.79
C ARG A 47 -28.59 -10.53 -15.55
N ASN A 48 -28.12 -11.77 -15.53
CA ASN A 48 -28.35 -12.70 -14.43
C ASN A 48 -27.43 -12.44 -13.22
N GLU A 49 -26.31 -11.74 -13.41
CA GLU A 49 -25.36 -11.41 -12.34
C GLU A 49 -25.75 -10.12 -11.60
N LEU A 50 -26.64 -9.30 -12.18
CA LEU A 50 -27.16 -8.08 -11.59
C LEU A 50 -28.49 -8.36 -10.89
N ALA A 51 -28.41 -8.60 -9.58
CA ALA A 51 -29.57 -8.80 -8.71
C ALA A 51 -29.95 -7.49 -7.98
N GLY A 52 -31.22 -7.38 -7.55
CA GLY A 52 -31.70 -6.22 -6.79
C GLY A 52 -30.94 -5.97 -5.46
N GLU A 53 -30.26 -6.99 -4.94
CA GLU A 53 -29.50 -6.92 -3.70
C GLU A 53 -28.02 -6.53 -3.88
N ASN A 54 -27.44 -6.68 -5.08
CA ASN A 54 -26.01 -6.43 -5.32
C ASN A 54 -25.73 -5.22 -6.21
N TYR A 55 -26.72 -4.73 -6.97
CA TYR A 55 -26.48 -3.71 -8.00
C TYR A 55 -25.93 -2.39 -7.44
N LEU A 56 -26.35 -1.95 -6.24
CA LEU A 56 -25.83 -0.71 -5.65
C LEU A 56 -24.34 -0.78 -5.30
N GLN A 57 -23.84 -1.95 -4.89
CA GLN A 57 -22.42 -2.15 -4.63
C GLN A 57 -21.61 -2.08 -5.93
N ILE A 58 -22.16 -2.68 -6.99
CA ILE A 58 -21.57 -2.66 -8.33
C ILE A 58 -21.55 -1.22 -8.87
N VAL A 59 -22.64 -0.46 -8.70
CA VAL A 59 -22.74 0.95 -9.08
C VAL A 59 -21.73 1.80 -8.31
N LYS A 60 -21.56 1.55 -7.00
CA LYS A 60 -20.53 2.21 -6.20
C LYS A 60 -19.12 1.93 -6.72
N ALA A 61 -18.79 0.67 -6.99
CA ALA A 61 -17.49 0.28 -7.54
C ALA A 61 -17.24 0.89 -8.94
N TYR A 62 -18.27 0.89 -9.80
CA TYR A 62 -18.20 1.55 -11.10
C TYR A 62 -17.93 3.05 -10.96
N LYS A 63 -18.59 3.72 -10.02
CA LYS A 63 -18.34 5.14 -9.72
C LYS A 63 -16.89 5.41 -9.33
N GLU A 64 -16.34 4.61 -8.42
CA GLU A 64 -14.95 4.71 -7.97
C GLU A 64 -13.95 4.46 -9.13
N MET A 65 -14.28 3.50 -10.01
CA MET A 65 -13.54 3.24 -11.24
C MET A 65 -13.59 4.45 -12.19
N GLN A 66 -14.75 5.09 -12.39
CA GLN A 66 -14.87 6.29 -13.23
C GLN A 66 -14.07 7.47 -12.69
N ILE A 67 -14.08 7.68 -11.38
CA ILE A 67 -13.23 8.70 -10.73
C ILE A 67 -11.75 8.44 -11.04
N THR A 68 -11.31 7.19 -10.89
CA THR A 68 -9.94 6.78 -11.18
C THR A 68 -9.59 7.02 -12.65
N ARG A 69 -10.48 6.65 -13.57
CA ARG A 69 -10.31 6.89 -15.01
C ARG A 69 -10.16 8.38 -15.34
N HIS A 70 -10.99 9.24 -14.74
CA HIS A 70 -10.90 10.68 -14.99
C HIS A 70 -9.61 11.29 -14.43
N ARG A 71 -9.10 10.79 -13.30
CA ARG A 71 -7.79 11.19 -12.78
C ARG A 71 -6.66 10.77 -13.72
N ILE A 72 -6.72 9.56 -14.27
CA ILE A 72 -5.79 9.09 -15.31
C ILE A 72 -5.85 10.01 -16.53
N ASP A 73 -7.05 10.37 -17.00
CA ASP A 73 -7.21 11.25 -18.15
C ASP A 73 -6.58 12.64 -17.95
N ILE A 74 -6.69 13.22 -16.74
CA ILE A 74 -6.03 14.49 -16.39
C ILE A 74 -4.51 14.31 -16.28
N ALA A 75 -4.04 13.16 -15.80
CA ALA A 75 -2.61 12.87 -15.72
C ALA A 75 -2.01 12.75 -17.14
N ARG A 76 -2.71 12.07 -18.06
CA ARG A 76 -2.30 11.91 -19.47
C ARG A 76 -2.10 13.24 -20.19
N THR A 77 -2.96 14.24 -19.99
CA THR A 77 -2.81 15.56 -20.64
C THR A 77 -1.56 16.29 -20.18
N LYS A 78 -1.06 15.97 -18.99
CA LYS A 78 0.21 16.46 -18.42
C LYS A 78 1.41 15.58 -18.77
N GLY A 79 1.19 14.53 -19.58
CA GLY A 79 2.22 13.53 -19.92
C GLY A 79 2.54 12.57 -18.77
N ASP A 80 1.72 12.54 -17.72
CA ASP A 80 1.85 11.63 -16.59
C ASP A 80 0.98 10.38 -16.80
N PHE A 81 1.62 9.28 -17.17
CA PHE A 81 0.97 7.99 -17.41
C PHE A 81 1.10 7.04 -16.20
N LEU A 82 1.70 7.49 -15.09
CA LEU A 82 2.01 6.65 -13.92
C LEU A 82 0.76 5.99 -13.34
N MET A 83 -0.31 6.77 -13.20
CA MET A 83 -1.57 6.30 -12.64
C MET A 83 -2.26 5.25 -13.52
N GLU A 84 -2.05 5.31 -14.84
CA GLU A 84 -2.56 4.32 -15.78
C GLU A 84 -1.81 2.99 -15.66
N GLU A 85 -0.49 3.05 -15.60
CA GLU A 85 0.38 1.87 -15.45
C GLU A 85 0.11 1.15 -14.12
N GLU A 86 -0.14 1.88 -13.03
CA GLU A 86 -0.52 1.31 -11.73
C GLU A 86 -1.88 0.59 -11.76
N VAL A 87 -2.85 1.09 -12.53
CA VAL A 87 -4.16 0.45 -12.67
C VAL A 87 -4.07 -0.79 -13.56
N MET A 88 -3.30 -0.71 -14.65
CA MET A 88 -3.13 -1.81 -15.61
C MET A 88 -2.18 -2.91 -15.10
N GLY A 89 -1.25 -2.57 -14.20
CA GLY A 89 -0.25 -3.48 -13.63
C GLY A 89 -0.73 -4.25 -12.39
N ARG A 90 -1.92 -3.96 -11.85
CA ARG A 90 -2.51 -4.75 -10.76
C ARG A 90 -3.00 -6.09 -11.29
N ASP A 91 -2.53 -7.17 -10.67
CA ASP A 91 -3.13 -8.49 -10.84
C ASP A 91 -4.47 -8.49 -10.08
N PHE A 92 -5.58 -8.33 -10.81
CA PHE A 92 -6.92 -8.28 -10.21
C PHE A 92 -7.40 -9.66 -9.70
N GLY A 93 -6.61 -10.73 -9.88
CA GLY A 93 -6.98 -12.08 -9.47
C GLY A 93 -8.34 -12.51 -10.04
N LYS A 94 -8.88 -13.64 -9.58
CA LYS A 94 -10.30 -13.93 -9.79
C LYS A 94 -11.09 -12.96 -8.91
N LEU A 95 -11.92 -12.10 -9.50
CA LEU A 95 -12.87 -11.28 -8.77
C LEU A 95 -13.62 -12.17 -7.75
N PRO A 96 -13.65 -11.81 -6.46
CA PRO A 96 -14.39 -12.57 -5.48
C PRO A 96 -15.89 -12.35 -5.67
N CYS A 97 -16.52 -13.18 -6.50
CA CYS A 97 -17.86 -13.65 -6.20
C CYS A 97 -17.72 -14.70 -5.09
N ASP A 98 -18.01 -14.31 -3.85
CA ASP A 98 -18.68 -15.13 -2.84
C ASP A 98 -18.74 -14.36 -1.51
N THR A 99 -19.93 -13.89 -1.19
CA THR A 99 -20.34 -13.28 0.08
C THR A 99 -20.32 -14.27 1.22
N SER A 100 -19.78 -13.86 2.38
CA SER A 100 -20.33 -14.25 3.67
C SER A 100 -20.74 -13.00 4.44
N CYS A 101 -22.04 -12.90 4.66
CA CYS A 101 -22.76 -11.87 5.39
C CYS A 101 -22.41 -11.89 6.88
N THR A 102 -21.96 -10.75 7.40
CA THR A 102 -22.28 -10.35 8.77
C THR A 102 -22.72 -8.90 8.74
N ALA A 103 -24.02 -8.69 8.84
CA ALA A 103 -24.63 -7.42 9.12
C ALA A 103 -24.18 -6.91 10.49
N GLN A 104 -23.64 -5.70 10.53
CA GLN A 104 -23.63 -4.89 11.74
C GLN A 104 -24.35 -3.58 11.41
N GLU A 105 -25.36 -3.27 12.22
CA GLU A 105 -26.09 -1.99 12.19
C GLU A 105 -25.13 -0.79 12.35
N PRO A 106 -25.46 0.35 11.72
CA PRO A 106 -24.64 1.55 11.82
C PRO A 106 -24.70 2.14 13.25
N PRO A 107 -23.57 2.43 13.92
CA PRO A 107 -23.61 3.27 15.09
C PRO A 107 -23.93 4.71 14.69
N ALA A 108 -24.75 5.33 15.53
CA ALA A 108 -25.30 6.67 15.38
C ALA A 108 -24.23 7.75 15.13
N LEU A 109 -24.65 8.74 14.34
CA LEU A 109 -23.98 10.01 14.05
C LEU A 109 -23.42 10.63 15.34
N LEU A 110 -22.09 10.59 15.47
CA LEU A 110 -21.37 11.58 16.25
C LEU A 110 -20.76 12.55 15.24
N GLU A 111 -21.18 13.81 15.35
CA GLU A 111 -20.61 14.94 14.62
C GLU A 111 -19.10 14.97 14.88
N VAL A 112 -18.30 14.56 13.88
CA VAL A 112 -16.85 14.75 13.94
C VAL A 112 -16.60 16.22 13.64
N PRO A 113 -15.89 16.96 14.51
CA PRO A 113 -15.52 18.33 14.21
C PRO A 113 -14.71 18.33 12.91
N THR A 114 -15.11 19.16 11.96
CA THR A 114 -14.26 19.61 10.87
C THR A 114 -12.98 20.20 11.47
N HIS A 115 -11.96 19.38 11.66
CA HIS A 115 -10.60 19.87 11.79
C HIS A 115 -10.18 20.33 10.39
N VAL A 116 -10.48 21.59 10.14
CA VAL A 116 -9.74 22.43 9.20
C VAL A 116 -8.27 22.27 9.57
N HIS A 117 -7.54 21.39 8.88
CA HIS A 117 -6.10 21.35 9.02
C HIS A 117 -5.56 22.60 8.33
N GLN A 118 -5.40 23.63 9.15
CA GLN A 118 -4.71 24.85 8.81
C GLN A 118 -3.33 24.49 8.23
N GLN A 119 -3.01 25.14 7.12
CA GLN A 119 -1.69 25.20 6.54
C GLN A 119 -0.68 25.57 7.63
N GLN A 120 0.07 24.60 8.14
CA GLN A 120 1.27 24.87 8.93
C GLN A 120 2.46 24.98 7.97
N THR A 121 2.92 26.21 7.81
CA THR A 121 4.13 26.62 7.10
C THR A 121 5.38 26.33 7.94
N GLY A 122 5.48 25.11 8.45
CA GLY A 122 6.66 24.52 9.09
C GLY A 122 6.62 23.03 8.77
N GLY A 123 7.57 22.53 7.98
CA GLY A 123 7.54 21.14 7.53
C GLY A 123 7.53 20.17 8.71
N ILE A 124 6.80 19.07 8.63
CA ILE A 124 6.94 17.98 9.61
C ILE A 124 8.25 17.23 9.36
N LEU A 125 8.89 16.77 10.43
CA LEU A 125 10.06 15.90 10.36
C LEU A 125 9.67 14.50 9.89
N TYR A 126 10.62 13.75 9.33
CA TYR A 126 10.38 12.39 8.88
C TYR A 126 9.99 11.47 10.05
N SER A 127 10.65 11.61 11.21
CA SER A 127 10.32 10.84 12.41
C SER A 127 8.87 11.03 12.84
N GLU A 128 8.41 12.28 12.88
CA GLU A 128 7.03 12.61 13.20
C GLU A 128 6.06 12.08 12.12
N ALA A 129 6.43 12.22 10.86
CA ALA A 129 5.64 11.75 9.74
C ALA A 129 5.45 10.22 9.75
N MET A 130 6.50 9.50 10.15
CA MET A 130 6.49 8.06 10.35
C MET A 130 5.48 7.66 11.43
N GLU A 131 5.50 8.31 12.61
CA GLU A 131 4.54 8.00 13.67
C GLU A 131 3.09 8.27 13.26
N ARG A 132 2.85 9.40 12.58
CA ARG A 132 1.51 9.73 12.05
C ARG A 132 1.03 8.67 11.06
N TYR A 133 1.90 8.25 10.14
CA TYR A 133 1.56 7.20 9.17
C TYR A 133 1.28 5.85 9.83
N ILE A 134 2.09 5.44 10.82
CA ILE A 134 1.86 4.21 11.59
C ILE A 134 0.53 4.27 12.34
N GLY A 135 0.26 5.39 13.03
CA GLY A 135 -0.99 5.61 13.76
C GLY A 135 -2.21 5.51 12.84
N GLN A 136 -2.13 6.13 11.66
CA GLN A 136 -3.19 6.06 10.66
C GLN A 136 -3.43 4.61 10.19
N LYS A 137 -2.36 3.87 9.85
CA LYS A 137 -2.48 2.47 9.40
C LYS A 137 -3.08 1.53 10.45
N LEU A 138 -2.87 1.83 11.73
CA LEU A 138 -3.52 1.12 12.82
C LEU A 138 -4.99 1.50 12.97
N GLN A 139 -5.30 2.78 12.89
CA GLN A 139 -6.67 3.29 12.99
C GLN A 139 -7.57 2.75 11.87
N ASP A 140 -7.04 2.68 10.65
CA ASP A 140 -7.75 2.16 9.48
C ASP A 140 -7.86 0.62 9.49
N GLY A 141 -7.26 -0.06 10.48
CA GLY A 141 -7.24 -1.51 10.58
C GLY A 141 -6.43 -2.21 9.48
N GLU A 142 -5.67 -1.46 8.68
CA GLU A 142 -4.81 -2.02 7.63
C GLU A 142 -3.66 -2.83 8.22
N TRP A 143 -3.09 -2.37 9.34
CA TRP A 143 -2.00 -3.05 10.04
C TRP A 143 -2.46 -3.67 11.35
N ARG A 144 -1.93 -4.85 11.65
CA ARG A 144 -2.16 -5.53 12.93
C ARG A 144 -1.06 -5.15 13.92
N GLU A 145 -1.39 -5.05 15.20
CA GLU A 145 -0.45 -4.63 16.26
C GLU A 145 0.88 -5.41 16.24
N HIS A 146 0.84 -6.73 16.04
CA HIS A 146 2.05 -7.56 15.97
C HIS A 146 2.96 -7.26 14.77
N SER A 147 2.43 -6.68 13.69
CA SER A 147 3.17 -6.31 12.47
C SER A 147 3.79 -4.92 12.54
N VAL A 148 3.32 -4.07 13.45
CA VAL A 148 3.78 -2.67 13.59
C VAL A 148 5.27 -2.59 13.84
N ARG A 149 5.80 -3.44 14.73
CA ARG A 149 7.24 -3.45 15.02
C ARG A 149 8.07 -3.67 13.77
N ASP A 150 7.65 -4.57 12.90
CA ASP A 150 8.37 -4.89 11.68
C ASP A 150 8.24 -3.76 10.65
N HIS A 151 7.05 -3.18 10.49
CA HIS A 151 6.85 -2.02 9.60
C HIS A 151 7.62 -0.79 10.06
N ARG A 152 7.56 -0.48 11.36
CA ARG A 152 8.31 0.60 11.99
C ARG A 152 9.81 0.43 11.77
N GLY A 153 10.34 -0.77 12.04
CA GLY A 153 11.75 -1.07 11.80
C GLY A 153 12.18 -0.83 10.35
N ARG A 154 11.32 -1.12 9.37
CA ARG A 154 11.60 -0.82 7.94
C ARG A 154 11.63 0.68 7.64
N LEU A 155 10.79 1.47 8.28
CA LEU A 155 10.73 2.93 8.10
C LEU A 155 11.89 3.64 8.82
N GLU A 156 12.31 3.14 9.99
CA GLU A 156 13.44 3.62 10.78
C GLU A 156 14.80 3.44 10.07
N GLU A 157 14.90 2.51 9.12
CA GLU A 157 16.07 2.36 8.24
C GLU A 157 16.43 3.67 7.54
N PHE A 158 15.42 4.42 7.09
CA PHE A 158 15.62 5.71 6.43
C PHE A 158 16.22 6.73 7.38
N LEU A 159 15.69 6.84 8.61
CA LEU A 159 16.23 7.71 9.65
C LEU A 159 17.69 7.38 9.95
N THR A 160 18.03 6.09 9.98
CA THR A 160 19.40 5.65 10.29
C THR A 160 20.39 6.00 9.17
N ILE A 161 19.96 5.95 7.89
CA ILE A 161 20.83 6.16 6.72
C ILE A 161 20.90 7.62 6.30
N ILE A 162 19.74 8.29 6.22
CA ILE A 162 19.60 9.65 5.67
C ILE A 162 19.51 10.70 6.78
N GLY A 163 19.05 10.33 7.97
CA GLY A 163 18.80 11.25 9.08
C GLY A 163 17.37 11.78 9.10
N ASP A 164 17.04 12.50 10.17
CA ASP A 164 15.73 13.10 10.36
C ASP A 164 15.67 14.48 9.69
N LYS A 165 15.07 14.51 8.50
CA LYS A 165 14.88 15.72 7.68
C LYS A 165 13.41 15.99 7.49
N HIS A 166 13.07 17.22 7.10
CA HIS A 166 11.69 17.55 6.77
C HIS A 166 11.21 16.72 5.58
N ILE A 167 9.99 16.20 5.64
CA ILE A 167 9.50 15.32 4.56
C ILE A 167 9.44 16.02 3.20
N LYS A 168 9.22 17.33 3.19
CA LYS A 168 9.17 18.17 1.98
C LYS A 168 10.54 18.37 1.35
N GLU A 169 11.61 18.16 2.11
CA GLU A 169 13.00 18.27 1.65
C GLU A 169 13.55 16.92 1.17
N ILE A 170 12.78 15.84 1.28
CA ILE A 170 13.20 14.52 0.80
C ILE A 170 13.19 14.52 -0.72
N THR A 171 14.39 14.48 -1.29
CA THR A 171 14.57 14.49 -2.73
C THR A 171 14.66 13.07 -3.31
N ARG A 172 14.53 12.97 -4.63
CA ARG A 172 14.82 11.73 -5.37
C ARG A 172 16.27 11.28 -5.18
N LEU A 173 17.21 12.22 -4.97
CA LEU A 173 18.61 11.90 -4.70
C LEU A 173 18.76 11.22 -3.34
N ASP A 174 18.04 11.68 -2.31
CA ASP A 174 18.04 11.06 -0.99
C ASP A 174 17.55 9.60 -1.06
N MET A 175 16.45 9.37 -1.76
CA MET A 175 15.92 8.01 -1.94
C MET A 175 16.87 7.12 -2.75
N ARG A 176 17.60 7.67 -3.73
CA ARG A 176 18.65 6.94 -4.46
C ARG A 176 19.83 6.61 -3.55
N ASN A 177 20.27 7.56 -2.73
CA ASN A 177 21.36 7.36 -1.76
C ASN A 177 20.97 6.31 -0.72
N PHE A 178 19.73 6.35 -0.24
CA PHE A 178 19.17 5.34 0.66
C PHE A 178 19.27 3.94 0.05
N ARG A 179 18.74 3.77 -1.17
CA ARG A 179 18.80 2.50 -1.91
C ARG A 179 20.23 2.00 -2.12
N GLU A 180 21.14 2.84 -2.61
CA GLU A 180 22.52 2.41 -2.88
C GLU A 180 23.30 2.11 -1.59
N THR A 181 22.97 2.78 -0.49
CA THR A 181 23.54 2.48 0.83
C THR A 181 23.06 1.13 1.33
N LEU A 182 21.74 0.85 1.26
CA LEU A 182 21.18 -0.45 1.63
C LEU A 182 21.83 -1.61 0.89
N ARG A 183 22.14 -1.45 -0.41
CA ARG A 183 22.81 -2.50 -1.22
C ARG A 183 24.22 -2.85 -0.73
N LYS A 184 24.86 -1.97 0.05
CA LYS A 184 26.22 -2.17 0.57
C LYS A 184 26.22 -2.63 2.03
N LEU A 185 25.08 -2.60 2.70
CA LEU A 185 24.99 -2.95 4.11
C LEU A 185 24.90 -4.46 4.32
N PRO A 186 25.50 -4.97 5.40
CA PRO A 186 25.40 -6.38 5.75
C PRO A 186 24.00 -6.76 6.23
N PRO A 187 23.53 -7.99 5.96
CA PRO A 187 22.25 -8.48 6.46
C PRO A 187 22.29 -8.67 7.98
N ASN A 188 21.13 -8.58 8.63
CA ASN A 188 20.95 -8.84 10.07
C ASN A 188 21.87 -8.01 11.00
N ARG A 189 22.22 -6.77 10.62
CA ARG A 189 23.17 -5.93 11.37
C ARG A 189 22.80 -5.71 12.85
N SER A 190 21.52 -5.59 13.17
CA SER A 190 21.03 -5.44 14.56
C SER A 190 21.20 -6.70 15.41
N ARG A 191 21.31 -7.87 14.77
CA ARG A 191 21.40 -9.18 15.43
C ARG A 191 22.85 -9.68 15.57
N ILE A 192 23.72 -9.31 14.63
CA ILE A 192 25.11 -9.74 14.62
C ILE A 192 25.96 -8.81 15.50
N LYS A 193 26.59 -9.36 16.54
CA LYS A 193 27.45 -8.60 17.48
C LYS A 193 28.53 -7.76 16.77
N ALA A 194 29.11 -8.27 15.68
CA ALA A 194 30.16 -7.57 14.93
C ALA A 194 29.68 -6.27 14.25
N PHE A 195 28.37 -6.11 14.05
CA PHE A 195 27.77 -4.97 13.34
C PHE A 195 26.87 -4.10 14.21
N ARG A 196 26.37 -4.63 15.34
CA ARG A 196 25.34 -3.99 16.17
C ARG A 196 25.72 -2.58 16.65
N ASP A 197 26.97 -2.41 17.08
CA ASP A 197 27.42 -1.16 17.73
C ASP A 197 28.17 -0.23 16.76
N LYS A 198 28.12 -0.52 15.45
CA LYS A 198 28.79 0.25 14.41
C LYS A 198 27.81 1.19 13.71
N SER A 199 28.28 2.39 13.42
CA SER A 199 27.59 3.35 12.56
C SER A 199 27.51 2.84 11.11
N ILE A 200 26.60 3.42 10.34
CA ILE A 200 26.46 3.07 8.92
C ILE A 200 27.72 3.38 8.12
N GLN A 201 28.43 4.46 8.43
CA GLN A 201 29.71 4.77 7.77
C GLN A 201 30.78 3.71 8.07
N GLU A 202 30.93 3.32 9.33
CA GLU A 202 31.88 2.26 9.70
C GLU A 202 31.55 0.91 9.05
N LEU A 203 30.26 0.60 8.86
CA LEU A 203 29.83 -0.61 8.16
C LEU A 203 30.15 -0.57 6.66
N LEU A 204 30.02 0.60 6.03
CA LEU A 204 30.40 0.79 4.62
C LEU A 204 31.91 0.68 4.42
N ASP A 205 32.71 1.13 5.38
CA ASP A 205 34.18 1.06 5.32
C ASP A 205 34.72 -0.36 5.49
N LEU A 206 34.01 -1.24 6.20
CA LEU A 206 34.38 -2.64 6.39
C LEU A 206 34.28 -3.48 5.10
N LYS A 207 33.65 -2.96 4.04
CA LYS A 207 33.46 -3.64 2.74
C LYS A 207 33.06 -5.12 2.90
N VAL A 208 31.96 -5.35 3.62
CA VAL A 208 31.48 -6.70 3.92
C VAL A 208 31.14 -7.44 2.63
N GLN A 209 31.52 -8.72 2.55
CA GLN A 209 31.29 -9.58 1.38
C GLN A 209 29.80 -9.88 1.16
N ASP A 210 29.07 -10.15 2.25
CA ASP A 210 27.64 -10.44 2.22
C ASP A 210 26.82 -9.18 2.47
N THR A 211 26.00 -8.81 1.48
CA THR A 211 25.13 -7.62 1.55
C THR A 211 23.64 -8.00 1.56
N LEU A 212 22.78 -7.02 1.82
CA LEU A 212 21.33 -7.20 1.71
C LEU A 212 20.92 -7.73 0.33
N SER A 213 19.95 -8.65 0.33
CA SER A 213 19.36 -9.16 -0.90
C SER A 213 18.57 -8.07 -1.62
N VAL A 214 18.50 -8.15 -2.95
CA VAL A 214 17.69 -7.23 -3.79
C VAL A 214 16.25 -7.14 -3.29
N THR A 215 15.64 -8.27 -2.93
CA THR A 215 14.28 -8.31 -2.37
C THR A 215 14.17 -7.49 -1.09
N THR A 216 15.13 -7.63 -0.17
CA THR A 216 15.12 -6.87 1.09
C THR A 216 15.28 -5.38 0.84
N VAL A 217 16.19 -4.98 -0.06
CA VAL A 217 16.36 -3.56 -0.42
C VAL A 217 15.07 -3.00 -0.99
N ASN A 218 14.40 -3.72 -1.90
CA ASN A 218 13.13 -3.27 -2.48
C ASN A 218 12.03 -3.14 -1.40
N ILE A 219 11.91 -4.09 -0.47
CA ILE A 219 10.94 -4.00 0.64
C ILE A 219 11.15 -2.73 1.48
N LEU A 220 12.41 -2.37 1.75
CA LEU A 220 12.74 -1.17 2.53
C LEU A 220 12.45 0.12 1.75
N VAL A 221 12.86 0.18 0.48
CA VAL A 221 12.57 1.33 -0.40
C VAL A 221 11.06 1.51 -0.58
N GLU A 222 10.32 0.41 -0.74
CA GLU A 222 8.87 0.41 -0.90
C GLU A 222 8.14 0.82 0.38
N ALA A 223 8.62 0.43 1.56
CA ALA A 223 8.04 0.88 2.83
C ALA A 223 8.08 2.40 2.94
N VAL A 224 9.25 3.00 2.72
CA VAL A 224 9.43 4.46 2.74
C VAL A 224 8.62 5.12 1.62
N GLY A 225 8.67 4.56 0.41
CA GLY A 225 7.92 5.07 -0.74
C GLY A 225 6.40 5.05 -0.53
N SER A 226 5.88 4.04 0.17
CA SER A 226 4.45 3.93 0.50
C SER A 226 3.98 5.00 1.48
N MET A 227 4.82 5.33 2.46
CA MET A 227 4.56 6.45 3.39
C MET A 227 4.55 7.79 2.65
N LEU A 228 5.56 8.04 1.79
CA LEU A 228 5.63 9.26 1.01
C LEU A 228 4.46 9.38 0.02
N ALA A 229 4.04 8.26 -0.59
CA ALA A 229 2.83 8.23 -1.42
C ALA A 229 1.56 8.57 -0.63
N TRP A 230 1.47 8.16 0.63
CA TRP A 230 0.36 8.59 1.49
C TRP A 230 0.37 10.10 1.70
N TYR A 231 1.53 10.69 1.98
CA TYR A 231 1.65 12.15 2.11
C TYR A 231 1.38 12.93 0.81
N VAL A 232 1.55 12.31 -0.36
CA VAL A 232 1.06 12.89 -1.63
C VAL A 232 -0.46 12.92 -1.66
N ARG A 233 -1.13 11.84 -1.22
CA ARG A 233 -2.61 11.79 -1.16
C ARG A 233 -3.19 12.77 -0.14
N GLU A 234 -2.49 13.00 0.96
CA GLU A 234 -2.84 14.01 1.97
C GLU A 234 -2.54 15.46 1.50
N GLY A 235 -1.96 15.65 0.31
CA GLY A 235 -1.63 16.95 -0.24
C GLY A 235 -0.45 17.66 0.43
N LEU A 236 0.36 16.92 1.21
CA LEU A 236 1.52 17.46 1.90
C LEU A 236 2.81 17.40 1.06
N LEU A 237 2.85 16.49 0.08
CA LEU A 237 3.89 16.37 -0.93
C LEU A 237 3.27 16.50 -2.32
N ASP A 238 3.95 17.18 -3.24
CA ASP A 238 3.48 17.32 -4.62
C ASP A 238 3.70 16.03 -5.43
N ALA A 239 4.77 15.30 -5.14
CA ALA A 239 5.14 14.07 -5.82
C ALA A 239 5.92 13.13 -4.89
N ASN A 240 5.88 11.82 -5.18
CA ASN A 240 6.64 10.84 -4.44
C ASN A 240 8.09 10.74 -4.97
N PRO A 241 9.13 11.04 -4.16
CA PRO A 241 10.52 10.95 -4.60
C PRO A 241 11.02 9.49 -4.76
N ALA A 242 10.30 8.51 -4.20
CA ALA A 242 10.69 7.11 -4.21
C ALA A 242 10.24 6.31 -5.45
N THR A 243 9.49 6.94 -6.36
CA THR A 243 8.85 6.24 -7.50
C THR A 243 9.88 5.59 -8.43
N HIS A 244 9.65 4.31 -8.77
CA HIS A 244 10.50 3.47 -9.64
C HIS A 244 11.96 3.32 -9.19
N LEU A 245 12.21 3.29 -7.88
CA LEU A 245 13.55 2.98 -7.35
C LEU A 245 13.78 1.50 -7.08
N GLN A 246 12.83 0.62 -7.40
CA GLN A 246 13.02 -0.82 -7.26
C GLN A 246 14.16 -1.31 -8.16
N ILE A 247 14.96 -2.24 -7.63
CA ILE A 247 15.99 -2.96 -8.37
C ILE A 247 15.30 -4.16 -9.03
N LYS A 248 15.53 -4.34 -10.34
CA LYS A 248 15.08 -5.54 -11.04
C LYS A 248 15.73 -6.77 -10.40
N ASP A 249 14.92 -7.66 -9.82
CA ASP A 249 15.40 -8.95 -9.34
C ASP A 249 15.49 -9.90 -10.54
N SER A 250 16.71 -10.23 -10.96
CA SER A 250 16.95 -11.15 -12.08
C SER A 250 16.99 -12.61 -11.65
N ARG A 251 16.79 -12.92 -10.37
CA ARG A 251 16.73 -14.29 -9.87
C ARG A 251 15.40 -14.92 -10.27
N GLN A 252 15.45 -16.17 -10.71
CA GLN A 252 14.23 -16.96 -10.90
C GLN A 252 13.50 -17.05 -9.57
N ALA A 253 12.17 -16.84 -9.61
CA ALA A 253 11.32 -17.03 -8.45
C ALA A 253 11.58 -18.43 -7.87
N ILE A 254 12.05 -18.49 -6.62
CA ILE A 254 12.20 -19.76 -5.91
C ILE A 254 10.78 -20.23 -5.60
N VAL A 255 10.20 -20.99 -6.52
CA VAL A 255 8.94 -21.70 -6.28
C VAL A 255 9.25 -22.75 -5.21
N ARG A 256 8.70 -22.57 -4.01
CA ARG A 256 8.75 -23.62 -2.98
C ARG A 256 8.05 -24.84 -3.55
N GLN A 257 8.81 -25.89 -3.85
CA GLN A 257 8.22 -27.16 -4.26
C GLN A 257 7.39 -27.72 -3.11
N ALA A 258 6.21 -28.24 -3.43
CA ALA A 258 5.42 -28.99 -2.48
C ALA A 258 6.20 -30.25 -2.09
N PHE A 259 6.16 -30.61 -0.80
CA PHE A 259 6.73 -31.87 -0.35
C PHE A 259 6.00 -33.04 -1.03
N SER A 260 6.76 -34.00 -1.53
CA SER A 260 6.22 -35.27 -2.00
C SER A 260 5.74 -36.12 -0.82
N ALA A 261 4.88 -37.11 -1.10
CA ALA A 261 4.41 -38.04 -0.08
C ALA A 261 5.57 -38.75 0.64
N ASP A 262 6.61 -39.14 -0.11
CA ASP A 262 7.80 -39.80 0.45
C ASP A 262 8.63 -38.87 1.35
N GLU A 263 8.74 -37.59 0.99
CA GLU A 263 9.39 -36.59 1.83
C GLU A 263 8.61 -36.34 3.12
N LEU A 264 7.28 -36.28 3.04
CA LEU A 264 6.42 -36.22 4.22
C LEU A 264 6.63 -37.45 5.11
N THR A 265 6.65 -38.66 4.55
CA THR A 265 6.93 -39.89 5.31
C THR A 265 8.29 -39.83 5.99
N LYS A 266 9.34 -39.32 5.32
CA LYS A 266 10.67 -39.15 5.93
C LYS A 266 10.68 -38.09 7.05
N ILE A 267 9.99 -36.98 6.85
CA ILE A 267 9.85 -35.91 7.86
C ILE A 267 9.16 -36.47 9.10
N PHE A 268 8.04 -37.17 8.93
CA PHE A 268 7.24 -37.72 10.04
C PHE A 268 7.83 -39.00 10.66
N ALA A 269 8.71 -39.72 9.95
CA ALA A 269 9.48 -40.83 10.52
C ALA A 269 10.62 -40.37 11.44
N HIS A 270 10.94 -39.07 11.48
CA HIS A 270 11.99 -38.56 12.35
C HIS A 270 11.61 -38.77 13.84
N PRO A 271 12.51 -39.27 14.71
CA PRO A 271 12.20 -39.64 16.09
C PRO A 271 11.56 -38.54 16.93
N LYS A 272 11.80 -37.26 16.63
CA LYS A 272 11.13 -36.12 17.28
C LYS A 272 9.60 -36.13 17.10
N PHE A 273 9.10 -36.53 15.94
CA PHE A 273 7.66 -36.66 15.70
C PHE A 273 7.07 -37.87 16.44
N ALA A 274 7.81 -38.99 16.43
CA ALA A 274 7.40 -40.20 17.16
C ALA A 274 7.37 -40.00 18.69
N ARG A 275 8.29 -39.20 19.24
CA ARG A 275 8.40 -38.93 20.69
C ARG A 275 7.48 -37.82 21.20
N LYS A 276 6.76 -37.11 20.30
CA LYS A 276 5.91 -35.94 20.64
C LYS A 276 6.61 -34.88 21.50
N GLU A 277 7.94 -34.78 21.44
CA GLU A 277 8.75 -33.83 22.21
C GLU A 277 8.77 -32.45 21.55
N PHE A 278 7.60 -31.89 21.27
CA PHE A 278 7.48 -30.51 20.82
C PHE A 278 7.24 -29.63 22.05
N LYS A 279 8.24 -28.81 22.39
CA LYS A 279 8.04 -27.72 23.36
C LYS A 279 7.10 -26.70 22.72
N SER A 280 5.81 -26.83 22.96
CA SER A 280 4.83 -25.78 22.64
C SER A 280 5.12 -24.57 23.54
N PRO A 281 5.33 -23.35 23.00
CA PRO A 281 5.67 -22.20 23.84
C PRO A 281 4.52 -21.69 24.72
N LEU A 282 3.26 -22.08 24.55
CA LEU A 282 2.15 -21.46 25.28
C LEU A 282 0.91 -22.37 25.32
N ILE A 283 0.70 -23.12 26.41
CA ILE A 283 -0.62 -23.30 27.10
C ILE A 283 -0.31 -23.74 28.54
N THR A 284 -0.19 -22.79 29.46
CA THR A 284 -0.47 -23.02 30.89
C THR A 284 -1.65 -22.14 31.25
N GLY A 285 -2.86 -22.59 30.91
CA GLY A 285 -4.07 -22.16 31.58
C GLY A 285 -4.32 -23.14 32.73
N SER A 286 -4.04 -22.72 33.96
CA SER A 286 -4.55 -23.40 35.14
C SER A 286 -6.08 -23.23 35.18
N LEU A 287 -6.77 -24.36 35.29
CA LEU A 287 -8.12 -24.45 35.86
C LEU A 287 -8.08 -24.14 37.35
#